data_AF-A0A1G9MN94-F1
#
_entry.id   AF-A0A1G9MN94-F1
#
_cell.length_a   1.000
_cell.length_b   1.000
_cell.length_c   1.000
_cell.angle_alpha   90.00
_cell.angle_beta   90.00
_cell.angle_gamma   90.00
#
_symmetry.space_group_name_H-M   'P 1'
#
loop_
_entity.id
_entity.type
_entity.pdbx_description
1 polymer ?
#
loop_
_entity_poly.entity_id
_entity_poly.type
_entity_poly.pdbx_seq_one_letter_code
_entity_poly.pdbx_strand_id
1 'polypeptide(L)'
;MIVRTKPSLWDLVFTMRGSVLPHIAYPLLSLTALAALFVAVERAWQPLPVVDSAPFTVLGIALSLFLGFRNNAAYDRWWEARRLRGGHLADLRSLARESEVFMRNETLRLELLEGALVFLPVHRASLRGQVLGPDLQARAGAVLAAGHPSDAALDRWGPLWRRRTETVFSTASGPEP
;
A
#
# COMPACT_ATOMS: atom_id res chain seq x y z
N MET A 1 -20.61 -5.99 -2.00
CA MET A 1 -20.16 -5.23 -3.18
C MET A 1 -20.30 -3.75 -2.85
N ILE A 2 -19.19 -3.01 -2.67
CA ILE A 2 -19.27 -1.56 -2.43
C ILE A 2 -19.57 -0.91 -3.77
N VAL A 3 -20.84 -0.60 -4.01
CA VAL A 3 -21.28 0.18 -5.18
C VAL A 3 -20.88 1.63 -4.92
N ARG A 4 -19.80 2.08 -5.55
CA ARG A 4 -19.49 3.51 -5.64
C ARG A 4 -20.26 4.08 -6.83
N THR A 5 -20.87 5.25 -6.64
CA THR A 5 -21.33 6.08 -7.74
C THR A 5 -20.12 6.37 -8.65
N LYS A 6 -20.27 6.19 -9.97
CA LYS A 6 -19.21 6.53 -10.92
C LYS A 6 -19.02 8.05 -10.87
N PRO A 7 -17.83 8.56 -10.52
CA PRO A 7 -17.57 9.98 -10.61
C PRO A 7 -17.72 10.44 -12.06
N SER A 8 -18.23 11.67 -12.26
CA SER A 8 -18.27 12.25 -13.59
C SER A 8 -16.86 12.58 -14.07
N LEU A 9 -16.65 12.70 -15.39
CA LEU A 9 -15.36 13.08 -15.96
C LEU A 9 -14.89 14.45 -15.42
N TRP A 10 -15.82 15.38 -15.20
CA TRP A 10 -15.54 16.70 -14.64
C TRP A 10 -15.08 16.63 -13.19
N ASP A 11 -15.69 15.76 -12.38
CA ASP A 11 -15.22 15.53 -11.02
C ASP A 11 -13.78 15.00 -11.03
N LEU A 12 -13.45 14.13 -11.98
CA LEU A 12 -12.11 13.56 -12.10
C LEU A 12 -11.06 14.61 -12.50
N VAL A 13 -11.38 15.47 -13.46
CA VAL A 13 -10.48 16.54 -13.96
C VAL A 13 -10.22 17.60 -12.90
N PHE A 14 -11.23 17.96 -12.09
CA PHE A 14 -11.10 19.01 -11.06
C PHE A 14 -10.82 18.47 -9.65
N THR A 15 -10.61 17.16 -9.48
CA THR A 15 -10.19 16.60 -8.19
C THR A 15 -8.72 16.95 -7.92
N MET A 16 -8.48 17.96 -7.08
CA MET A 16 -7.13 18.37 -6.68
C MET A 16 -6.51 17.46 -5.61
N ARG A 17 -7.33 16.73 -4.83
CA ARG A 17 -6.83 15.85 -3.76
C ARG A 17 -6.15 14.62 -4.35
N GLY A 18 -4.82 14.56 -4.22
CA GLY A 18 -4.01 13.45 -4.72
C GLY A 18 -3.72 13.52 -6.22
N SER A 19 -3.94 14.67 -6.86
CA SER A 19 -3.54 14.90 -8.25
C SER A 19 -2.03 15.11 -8.37
N VAL A 20 -1.45 14.69 -9.50
CA VAL A 20 -0.04 14.97 -9.86
C VAL A 20 0.10 16.40 -10.39
N LEU A 21 -1.01 17.03 -10.79
CA LEU A 21 -1.04 18.35 -11.42
C LEU A 21 -0.30 19.44 -10.61
N PRO A 22 -0.49 19.59 -9.28
CA PRO A 22 0.25 20.59 -8.51
C PRO A 22 1.77 20.37 -8.53
N HIS A 23 2.22 19.12 -8.70
CA HIS A 23 3.63 18.77 -8.73
C HIS A 23 4.27 19.09 -10.07
N ILE A 24 3.54 18.94 -11.19
CA ILE A 24 4.03 19.23 -12.54
C ILE A 24 3.64 20.61 -13.06
N ALA A 25 2.78 21.33 -12.35
CA ALA A 25 2.28 22.64 -12.78
C ALA A 25 3.41 23.66 -12.94
N TYR A 26 4.36 23.72 -12.02
CA TYR A 26 5.47 24.68 -12.10
C TYR A 26 6.43 24.40 -13.28
N PRO A 27 6.92 23.15 -13.50
CA PRO A 27 7.65 22.80 -14.72
C PRO A 27 6.87 23.09 -16.00
N LEU A 28 5.56 22.78 -16.02
CA LEU A 28 4.72 23.00 -17.18
C LEU A 28 4.56 24.49 -17.50
N LEU A 29 4.20 25.31 -16.51
CA LEU A 29 4.03 26.75 -16.66
C LEU A 29 5.33 27.46 -17.06
N SER A 30 6.45 27.08 -16.45
CA SER A 30 7.76 27.65 -16.80
C SER A 30 8.16 27.33 -18.24
N LEU A 31 7.96 26.08 -18.69
CA LEU A 31 8.22 25.70 -20.08
C LEU A 31 7.28 26.42 -21.06
N THR A 32 5.99 26.54 -20.74
CA THR A 32 5.02 27.29 -21.56
C THR A 32 5.36 28.77 -21.64
N ALA A 33 5.72 29.40 -20.50
CA ALA A 33 6.12 30.81 -20.46
C ALA A 33 7.41 31.04 -21.27
N LEU A 34 8.39 30.14 -21.17
CA LEU A 34 9.61 30.21 -21.95
C LEU A 34 9.31 30.08 -23.45
N ALA A 35 8.48 29.12 -23.85
CA ALA A 35 8.07 28.96 -25.26
C ALA A 35 7.33 30.20 -25.77
N ALA A 36 6.42 30.77 -24.98
CA ALA A 36 5.72 32.00 -25.33
C ALA A 36 6.67 33.20 -25.47
N LEU A 37 7.69 33.29 -24.60
CA LEU A 37 8.74 34.30 -24.71
C LEU A 37 9.53 34.17 -26.01
N PHE A 38 9.94 32.95 -26.38
CA PHE A 38 10.64 32.70 -27.66
C PHE A 38 9.79 33.16 -28.85
N VAL A 39 8.50 32.83 -28.87
CA VAL A 39 7.58 33.27 -29.93
C VAL A 39 7.41 34.80 -29.96
N ALA A 40 7.35 35.44 -28.79
CA ALA A 40 7.24 36.90 -28.70
C ALA A 40 8.50 37.61 -29.21
N VAL A 41 9.69 37.10 -28.84
CA VAL A 41 11.02 37.58 -29.30
C VAL A 41 11.13 37.48 -30.82
N GLU A 42 10.78 36.32 -31.38
CA GLU A 42 10.83 36.07 -32.82
C GLU A 42 9.92 37.03 -33.61
N ARG A 43 8.73 37.33 -33.08
CA ARG A 43 7.79 38.28 -33.69
C ARG A 43 8.21 39.74 -33.56
N ALA A 44 8.92 40.11 -32.49
CA ALA A 44 9.24 41.50 -32.18
C ALA A 44 10.52 42.01 -32.87
N TRP A 45 11.49 41.13 -33.13
CA TRP A 45 12.79 41.53 -33.70
C TRP A 45 13.04 40.94 -35.09
N GLN A 46 13.54 39.70 -35.15
CA GLN A 46 13.96 39.02 -36.37
C GLN A 46 13.65 37.52 -36.24
N PRO A 47 13.36 36.82 -37.36
CA PRO A 47 13.13 35.39 -37.34
C PRO A 47 14.39 34.67 -36.82
N LEU A 48 14.17 33.76 -35.87
CA LEU A 48 15.26 32.96 -35.30
C LEU A 48 15.76 31.94 -36.33
N PRO A 49 17.05 31.51 -36.25
CA PRO A 49 17.57 30.46 -37.12
C PRO A 49 16.78 29.17 -36.94
N VAL A 50 16.43 28.52 -38.05
CA VAL A 50 15.74 27.22 -38.02
C VAL A 50 16.68 26.17 -37.45
N VAL A 51 16.25 25.52 -36.38
CA VAL A 51 16.96 24.40 -35.75
C VAL A 51 16.32 23.09 -36.23
N ASP A 52 17.15 22.11 -36.58
CA ASP A 52 16.67 20.78 -36.96
C ASP A 52 15.98 20.09 -35.76
N SER A 53 14.79 19.53 -36.01
CA SER A 53 13.99 18.85 -35.00
C SER A 53 14.34 17.37 -34.84
N ALA A 54 15.13 16.79 -35.76
CA ALA A 54 15.45 15.37 -35.77
C ALA A 54 16.04 14.85 -34.43
N PRO A 55 16.97 15.54 -33.75
CA PRO A 55 17.47 15.09 -32.45
C PRO A 55 16.38 15.00 -31.38
N PHE A 56 15.41 15.93 -31.40
CA PHE A 56 14.29 15.94 -30.46
C PHE A 56 13.31 14.80 -30.72
N THR A 57 13.08 14.44 -31.99
CA THR A 57 12.24 13.29 -32.35
C THR A 57 12.84 11.98 -31.83
N VAL A 58 14.14 11.76 -32.06
CA VAL A 58 14.83 10.55 -31.57
C VAL A 58 14.79 10.50 -30.04
N LEU A 59 15.06 11.63 -29.38
CA LEU A 59 14.97 11.73 -27.92
C LEU A 59 13.55 11.46 -27.41
N GLY A 60 12.53 11.98 -28.08
CA GLY A 60 11.12 11.78 -27.72
C GLY A 60 10.68 10.32 -27.83
N ILE A 61 11.11 9.64 -28.89
CA ILE A 61 10.85 8.20 -29.06
C ILE A 61 11.53 7.39 -27.95
N ALA A 62 12.81 7.67 -27.67
CA ALA A 62 13.53 7.01 -26.59
C ALA A 62 12.84 7.23 -25.23
N LEU A 63 12.46 8.47 -24.91
CA LEU A 63 11.79 8.81 -23.65
C LEU A 63 10.42 8.11 -23.52
N SER A 64 9.65 8.04 -24.59
CA SER A 64 8.35 7.35 -24.62
C SER A 64 8.50 5.86 -24.28
N LEU A 65 9.48 5.19 -24.88
CA LEU A 65 9.77 3.80 -24.62
C LEU A 65 10.20 3.56 -23.15
N PHE A 66 11.13 4.38 -22.63
CA PHE A 66 11.56 4.29 -21.24
C PHE A 66 10.42 4.55 -20.26
N LEU A 67 9.54 5.50 -20.57
CA LEU A 67 8.37 5.78 -19.75
C LEU A 67 7.41 4.59 -19.72
N GLY A 68 7.23 3.90 -20.85
CA GLY A 68 6.45 2.67 -20.93
C GLY A 68 6.96 1.58 -19.98
N PHE A 69 8.26 1.28 -20.02
CA PHE A 69 8.87 0.30 -19.12
C PHE A 69 8.75 0.71 -17.65
N ARG A 70 9.00 2.00 -17.34
CA ARG A 70 8.89 2.54 -15.99
C ARG A 70 7.45 2.45 -15.45
N ASN A 71 6.46 2.76 -16.28
CA ASN A 71 5.06 2.71 -15.90
C ASN A 71 4.59 1.29 -15.64
N ASN A 72 4.99 0.32 -16.46
CA ASN A 72 4.66 -1.08 -16.26
C ASN A 72 5.22 -1.58 -14.92
N ALA A 73 6.52 -1.37 -14.65
CA ALA A 73 7.12 -1.77 -13.38
C ALA A 73 6.48 -1.08 -12.16
N ALA A 74 6.14 0.21 -12.27
CA ALA A 74 5.46 0.94 -11.21
C ALA A 74 4.03 0.41 -10.96
N TYR A 75 3.32 0.05 -12.03
CA TYR A 75 1.98 -0.52 -11.97
C TYR A 75 2.00 -1.91 -11.32
N ASP A 76 2.92 -2.78 -11.72
CA ASP A 76 3.07 -4.12 -11.16
C ASP A 76 3.34 -4.05 -9.66
N ARG A 77 4.27 -3.18 -9.22
CA ARG A 77 4.55 -2.97 -7.79
C ARG A 77 3.34 -2.43 -7.02
N TRP A 78 2.57 -1.51 -7.60
CA TRP A 78 1.34 -1.00 -6.98
C TRP A 78 0.31 -2.12 -6.83
N TRP A 79 0.17 -2.94 -7.86
CA TRP A 79 -0.79 -4.04 -7.89
C TRP A 79 -0.40 -5.18 -6.95
N GLU A 80 0.88 -5.52 -6.87
CA GLU A 80 1.45 -6.46 -5.91
C GLU A 80 1.10 -6.06 -4.47
N ALA A 81 1.36 -4.80 -4.08
CA ALA A 81 1.01 -4.31 -2.75
C ALA A 81 -0.50 -4.43 -2.46
N ARG A 82 -1.35 -4.21 -3.47
CA ARG A 82 -2.80 -4.38 -3.35
C ARG A 82 -3.21 -5.85 -3.21
N ARG A 83 -2.57 -6.76 -3.94
CA ARG A 83 -2.77 -8.20 -3.83
C ARG A 83 -2.35 -8.71 -2.46
N LEU A 84 -1.16 -8.38 -1.97
CA LEU A 84 -0.66 -8.79 -0.65
C LEU A 84 -1.59 -8.34 0.47
N ARG A 85 -2.01 -7.06 0.46
CA ARG A 85 -2.96 -6.55 1.45
C ARG A 85 -4.33 -7.21 1.37
N GLY A 86 -4.77 -7.57 0.16
CA GLY A 86 -5.98 -8.35 -0.05
C GLY A 86 -5.87 -9.77 0.50
N GLY A 87 -4.71 -10.41 0.28
CA GLY A 87 -4.35 -11.73 0.81
C GLY A 87 -4.43 -11.76 2.34
N HIS A 88 -3.71 -10.87 3.03
CA HIS A 88 -3.76 -10.80 4.50
C HIS A 88 -5.19 -10.70 5.05
N LEU A 89 -6.05 -9.90 4.40
CA LEU A 89 -7.45 -9.78 4.83
C LEU A 89 -8.27 -11.04 4.56
N ALA A 90 -8.00 -11.75 3.46
CA ALA A 90 -8.63 -13.03 3.16
C ALA A 90 -8.18 -14.11 4.16
N ASP A 91 -6.88 -14.19 4.44
CA ASP A 91 -6.30 -15.15 5.38
C ASP A 91 -6.86 -14.97 6.78
N LEU A 92 -6.98 -13.71 7.26
CA LEU A 92 -7.58 -13.45 8.56
C LEU A 92 -9.07 -13.82 8.64
N ARG A 93 -9.82 -13.72 7.55
CA ARG A 93 -11.22 -14.19 7.51
C ARG A 93 -11.31 -15.71 7.52
N SER A 94 -10.40 -16.39 6.83
CA SER A 94 -10.30 -17.84 6.87
C SER A 94 -9.89 -18.32 8.26
N LEU A 95 -8.89 -17.69 8.88
CA LEU A 95 -8.48 -17.94 10.26
C LEU A 95 -9.65 -17.76 11.23
N ALA A 96 -10.44 -16.69 11.09
CA ALA A 96 -11.60 -16.49 11.95
C ALA A 96 -12.64 -17.61 11.81
N ARG A 97 -12.98 -18.00 10.58
CA ARG A 97 -13.91 -19.12 10.30
C ARG A 97 -13.37 -20.46 10.83
N GLU A 98 -12.11 -20.77 10.60
CA GLU A 98 -11.50 -22.01 11.06
C GLU A 98 -11.39 -22.04 12.59
N SER A 99 -11.08 -20.90 13.21
CA SER A 99 -11.04 -20.79 14.67
C SER A 99 -12.41 -21.05 15.30
N GLU A 100 -13.50 -20.62 14.66
CA GLU A 100 -14.86 -20.87 15.14
C GLU A 100 -15.22 -22.36 15.09
N VAL A 101 -14.80 -23.07 14.05
CA VAL A 101 -15.08 -24.51 13.88
C VAL A 101 -14.18 -25.39 14.76
N PHE A 102 -12.88 -25.08 14.82
CA PHE A 102 -11.88 -25.97 15.41
C PHE A 102 -11.44 -25.59 16.83
N MET A 103 -11.70 -24.38 17.30
CA MET A 103 -11.31 -23.95 18.65
C MET A 103 -12.51 -23.95 19.59
N ARG A 104 -12.59 -24.98 20.44
CA ARG A 104 -13.61 -25.07 21.51
C ARG A 104 -13.38 -24.07 22.65
N ASN A 105 -12.13 -23.65 22.87
CA ASN A 105 -11.79 -22.70 23.90
C ASN A 105 -12.03 -21.26 23.40
N GLU A 106 -13.05 -20.61 23.94
CA GLU A 106 -13.42 -19.24 23.56
C GLU A 106 -12.37 -18.21 23.93
N THR A 107 -11.71 -18.32 25.09
CA THR A 107 -10.70 -17.32 25.52
C THR A 107 -9.48 -17.34 24.61
N LEU A 108 -8.99 -18.53 24.27
CA LEU A 108 -7.87 -18.71 23.34
C LEU A 108 -8.21 -18.20 21.93
N ARG A 109 -9.46 -18.41 21.48
CA ARG A 109 -9.95 -17.91 20.19
C ARG A 109 -9.97 -16.39 20.17
N LEU A 110 -10.50 -15.75 21.21
CA LEU A 110 -10.55 -14.29 21.31
C LEU A 110 -9.15 -13.68 21.35
N GLU A 111 -8.21 -14.28 22.07
CA GLU A 111 -6.80 -13.83 22.13
C GLU A 111 -6.11 -13.90 20.76
N LEU A 112 -6.33 -14.99 20.01
CA LEU A 112 -5.80 -15.16 18.65
C LEU A 112 -6.38 -14.13 17.67
N LEU A 113 -7.69 -13.91 17.72
CA LEU A 113 -8.38 -12.92 16.89
C LEU A 113 -8.00 -11.48 17.25
N GLU A 114 -7.76 -11.21 18.53
CA GLU A 114 -7.24 -9.91 18.94
C GLU A 114 -5.84 -9.65 18.36
N GLY A 115 -4.94 -10.64 18.41
CA GLY A 115 -3.64 -10.55 17.74
C GLY A 115 -3.76 -10.22 16.24
N ALA A 116 -4.70 -10.88 15.55
CA ALA A 116 -5.01 -10.60 14.13
C ALA A 116 -5.45 -9.17 13.87
N LEU A 117 -6.33 -8.66 14.73
CA LEU A 117 -6.89 -7.32 14.62
C LEU A 117 -5.86 -6.23 14.95
N VAL A 118 -4.88 -6.52 15.82
CA VAL A 118 -3.76 -5.63 16.12
C VAL A 118 -2.75 -5.62 14.96
N PHE A 119 -2.44 -6.78 14.38
CA PHE A 119 -1.46 -6.92 13.30
C PHE A 119 -1.73 -5.99 12.10
N LEU A 120 -2.95 -5.99 11.53
CA LEU A 120 -3.25 -5.21 10.32
C LEU A 120 -2.97 -3.71 10.43
N PRO A 121 -3.50 -3.00 11.44
CA PRO A 121 -3.26 -1.57 11.58
C PRO A 121 -1.85 -1.24 12.07
N VAL A 122 -1.19 -2.10 12.86
CA VAL A 122 0.25 -1.96 13.19
C VAL A 122 1.11 -2.09 11.93
N HIS A 123 0.84 -3.09 11.09
CA HIS A 123 1.53 -3.28 9.82
C HIS A 123 1.32 -2.11 8.87
N ARG A 124 0.09 -1.61 8.76
CA ARG A 124 -0.20 -0.38 8.00
C ARG A 124 0.55 0.83 8.54
N ALA A 125 0.60 1.00 9.85
CA ALA A 125 1.28 2.13 10.50
C ALA A 125 2.79 2.07 10.25
N SER A 126 3.38 0.88 10.38
CA SER A 126 4.80 0.62 10.09
C SER A 126 5.17 0.96 8.65
N LEU A 127 4.35 0.56 7.66
CA LEU A 127 4.59 0.87 6.25
C LEU A 127 4.44 2.37 5.90
N ARG A 128 3.75 3.13 6.75
CA ARG A 128 3.45 4.55 6.50
C ARG A 128 4.25 5.52 7.39
N GLY A 129 5.04 5.00 8.34
CA GLY A 129 5.65 5.82 9.38
C GLY A 129 4.60 6.59 10.21
N GLN A 130 3.40 6.03 10.39
CA GLN A 130 2.30 6.69 11.09
C GLN A 130 2.25 6.26 12.56
N VAL A 131 2.00 7.22 13.45
CA VAL A 131 1.72 6.94 14.86
C VAL A 131 0.31 6.37 14.98
N LEU A 132 0.15 5.29 15.74
CA LEU A 132 -1.13 4.65 16.01
C LEU A 132 -1.99 5.53 16.95
N GLY A 133 -3.31 5.46 16.82
CA GLY A 133 -4.22 6.14 17.75
C GLY A 133 -4.13 5.56 19.17
N PRO A 134 -4.52 6.31 20.21
CA PRO A 134 -4.33 5.95 21.62
C PRO A 134 -4.97 4.60 21.98
N ASP A 135 -6.18 4.32 21.51
CA ASP A 135 -6.89 3.06 21.77
C ASP A 135 -6.12 1.85 21.22
N LEU A 136 -5.56 2.00 20.03
CA LEU A 136 -4.83 0.92 19.37
C LEU A 136 -3.42 0.76 19.93
N GLN A 137 -2.81 1.85 20.42
CA GLN A 137 -1.58 1.77 21.20
C GLN A 137 -1.78 0.99 22.50
N ALA A 138 -2.88 1.23 23.21
CA ALA A 138 -3.23 0.48 24.42
C ALA A 138 -3.41 -1.01 24.12
N ARG A 139 -4.08 -1.37 23.02
CA ARG A 139 -4.29 -2.77 22.60
C ARG A 139 -3.01 -3.46 22.11
N ALA A 140 -2.15 -2.73 21.40
CA ALA A 140 -0.87 -3.26 20.92
C ALA A 140 0.14 -3.43 22.08
N GLY A 141 0.14 -2.51 23.05
CA GLY A 141 0.95 -2.58 24.25
C GLY A 141 2.44 -2.81 23.95
N ALA A 142 3.00 -3.86 24.55
CA ALA A 142 4.42 -4.24 24.42
C ALA A 142 4.86 -4.55 22.98
N VAL A 143 3.93 -4.84 22.05
CA VAL A 143 4.23 -5.09 20.63
C VAL A 143 4.88 -3.85 19.99
N LEU A 144 4.50 -2.65 20.41
CA LEU A 144 5.04 -1.40 19.87
C LEU A 144 6.48 -1.11 20.33
N ALA A 145 6.93 -1.73 21.42
CA ALA A 145 8.28 -1.57 21.93
C ALA A 145 9.30 -2.47 21.19
N ALA A 146 8.83 -3.43 20.39
CA ALA A 146 9.71 -4.30 19.60
C ALA A 146 10.36 -3.55 18.42
N GLY A 147 11.55 -3.97 18.03
CA GLY A 147 12.25 -3.41 16.85
C GLY A 147 11.44 -3.54 15.55
N HIS A 148 10.62 -4.58 15.46
CA HIS A 148 9.66 -4.79 14.37
C HIS A 148 8.25 -5.07 14.92
N PRO A 149 7.44 -4.02 15.16
CA PRO A 149 6.12 -4.16 15.79
C PRO A 149 5.14 -5.05 15.04
N SER A 150 5.26 -5.12 13.71
CA SER A 150 4.38 -5.97 12.89
C SER A 150 4.68 -7.46 13.10
N ASP A 151 5.96 -7.80 13.23
CA ASP A 151 6.42 -9.17 13.42
C ASP A 151 6.14 -9.62 14.86
N ALA A 152 6.41 -8.75 15.83
CA ALA A 152 6.06 -8.97 17.23
C ALA A 152 4.54 -9.17 17.45
N ALA A 153 3.69 -8.59 16.59
CA ALA A 153 2.25 -8.84 16.63
C ALA A 153 1.90 -10.27 16.20
N LEU A 154 2.62 -10.83 15.22
CA LEU A 154 2.47 -12.23 14.77
C LEU A 154 3.08 -13.20 15.78
N ASP A 155 4.20 -12.84 16.41
CA ASP A 155 4.85 -13.66 17.43
C ASP A 155 3.95 -13.95 18.63
N ARG A 156 2.96 -13.09 18.90
CA ARG A 156 1.91 -13.37 19.91
C ARG A 156 1.14 -14.66 19.64
N TRP A 157 1.05 -15.10 18.38
CA TRP A 157 0.39 -16.35 18.03
C TRP A 157 1.25 -17.59 18.32
N GLY A 158 2.58 -17.48 18.27
CA GLY A 158 3.50 -18.61 18.46
C GLY A 158 3.28 -19.39 19.77
N PRO A 159 3.18 -18.72 20.93
CA PRO A 159 2.86 -19.36 22.21
C PRO A 159 1.48 -20.03 22.24
N LEU A 160 0.47 -19.44 21.58
CA LEU A 160 -0.89 -20.00 21.53
C LEU A 160 -0.92 -21.33 20.78
N TRP A 161 -0.15 -21.42 19.69
CA TRP A 161 0.01 -22.66 18.93
C TRP A 161 0.77 -23.73 19.71
N ARG A 162 1.86 -23.37 20.42
CA ARG A 162 2.63 -24.31 21.26
C ARG A 162 1.79 -24.95 22.37
N ARG A 163 0.96 -24.18 23.07
CA ARG A 163 0.10 -24.69 24.15
C ARG A 163 -0.93 -25.72 23.65
N ARG A 164 -1.38 -25.60 22.40
CA ARG A 164 -2.31 -26.56 21.78
C ARG A 164 -1.63 -27.88 21.41
N THR A 165 -0.41 -27.84 20.88
CA THR A 165 0.33 -29.08 20.57
C THR A 165 0.63 -29.88 21.83
N GLU A 166 0.99 -29.22 22.94
CA GLU A 166 1.29 -29.91 24.19
C GLU A 166 0.04 -30.57 24.82
N THR A 167 -1.13 -29.91 24.74
CA THR A 167 -2.38 -30.46 25.28
C THR A 167 -2.94 -31.63 24.47
N VAL A 168 -2.81 -31.60 23.14
CA VAL A 168 -3.24 -32.72 22.27
C VAL A 168 -2.36 -33.96 22.47
N PHE A 169 -1.04 -33.78 22.59
CA PHE A 169 -0.10 -34.88 22.82
C PHE A 169 -0.20 -35.49 24.22
N SER A 170 -0.51 -34.70 25.26
CA SER A 170 -0.69 -35.20 26.63
C SER A 170 -1.97 -36.05 26.80
N THR A 171 -3.04 -35.76 26.06
CA THR A 171 -4.27 -36.59 26.09
C THR A 171 -4.17 -37.89 25.29
N ALA A 172 -3.18 -38.03 24.40
CA ALA A 172 -2.95 -39.24 23.62
C ALA A 172 -2.11 -40.30 24.37
N SER A 173 -1.50 -39.95 25.49
CA SER A 173 -0.71 -40.84 26.36
C SER A 173 -1.46 -41.29 27.62
N GLY A 174 -2.77 -41.54 27.52
CA GLY A 174 -3.51 -42.25 28.57
C GLY A 174 -3.06 -43.73 28.62
N PRO A 175 -3.03 -44.37 29.80
CA PRO A 175 -2.54 -45.74 29.92
C PRO A 175 -3.40 -46.68 29.06
N GLU A 176 -2.74 -47.43 28.16
CA GLU A 176 -3.38 -48.58 27.50
C GLU A 176 -3.83 -49.59 28.57
N PRO A 177 -5.02 -50.21 28.42
CA PRO A 177 -5.53 -51.22 29.34
C PRO A 177 -4.70 -52.51 29.36
#